data_AF-A0A662IAI3-F1
#
_entry.id   AF-A0A662IAI3-F1
#
_cell.length_a   1.000
_cell.length_b   1.000
_cell.length_c   1.000
_cell.angle_alpha   90.00
_cell.angle_beta   90.00
_cell.angle_gamma   90.00
#
_symmetry.space_group_name_H-M   'P 1'
#
loop_
_entity.id
_entity.type
_entity.pdbx_description
1 polymer ?
#
loop_
_entity_poly.entity_id
_entity_poly.type
_entity_poly.pdbx_seq_one_letter_code
_entity_poly.pdbx_strand_id
1 'polypeptide(L)'
;GDRLIAASTPAGPAFEGVGLSHGMMAVEGAVERVKVSREGVEYRVIGGGEPQGICGSGYIDLLAELLRIGLLSESGRMVRGPRVREREGVLEFVLDEERGVALTQLDVRKLQLAIAAVKMTEKYLLRLLNVDVRELETVIVAGDFGYHLDPSNAMEVGLLPKVNEDLVEFIGNGSLTGAEMFMLSREAREEALRLAEACEVVEVPRHNKAFIEELKLGQWREP
;
A
#
# COMPACT_ATOMS: atom_id res chain seq x y z
N GLY A 1 12.82 -22.77 -0.21
CA GLY A 1 12.12 -23.53 -1.26
C GLY A 1 13.03 -23.68 -2.47
N ASP A 2 12.60 -24.47 -3.46
CA ASP A 2 13.45 -24.84 -4.61
C ASP A 2 13.38 -23.86 -5.80
N ARG A 3 12.56 -22.80 -5.69
CA ARG A 3 12.32 -21.82 -6.75
C ARG A 3 12.30 -20.40 -6.21
N LEU A 4 12.85 -19.47 -6.98
CA LEU A 4 12.77 -18.03 -6.76
C LEU A 4 12.17 -17.40 -8.01
N ILE A 5 11.03 -16.71 -7.87
CA ILE A 5 10.39 -16.02 -8.99
C ILE A 5 10.20 -14.55 -8.66
N ALA A 6 10.25 -13.69 -9.68
CA ALA A 6 10.02 -12.26 -9.53
C ALA A 6 9.15 -11.73 -10.67
N ALA A 7 8.39 -10.67 -10.38
CA ALA A 7 7.65 -9.91 -11.37
C ALA A 7 7.73 -8.42 -11.07
N SER A 8 7.51 -7.60 -12.10
CA SER A 8 7.35 -6.15 -11.98
C SER A 8 5.89 -5.76 -12.17
N THR A 9 5.42 -4.79 -11.39
CA THR A 9 4.04 -4.30 -11.46
C THR A 9 3.99 -2.78 -11.68
N PRO A 10 3.19 -2.29 -12.64
CA PRO A 10 3.03 -0.86 -12.88
C PRO A 10 2.04 -0.25 -11.89
N ALA A 11 2.41 -0.15 -10.61
CA ALA A 11 1.54 0.44 -9.57
C ALA A 11 1.42 1.97 -9.70
N GLY A 12 2.43 2.62 -10.31
CA GLY A 12 2.50 4.08 -10.37
C GLY A 12 2.88 4.72 -9.03
N PRO A 13 3.13 6.04 -9.00
CA PRO A 13 3.79 6.69 -7.88
C PRO A 13 2.81 7.16 -6.78
N ALA A 14 1.64 6.53 -6.69
CA ALA A 14 0.58 6.98 -5.78
C ALA A 14 0.95 6.74 -4.31
N PHE A 15 1.71 5.67 -4.01
CA PHE A 15 2.17 5.37 -2.65
C PHE A 15 3.22 6.37 -2.15
N GLU A 16 3.89 7.07 -3.05
CA GLU A 16 4.82 8.16 -2.78
C GLU A 16 4.11 9.52 -2.65
N GLY A 17 2.78 9.54 -2.71
CA GLY A 17 1.95 10.75 -2.66
C GLY A 17 1.89 11.52 -3.99
N VAL A 18 2.57 11.07 -5.04
CA VAL A 18 2.67 11.81 -6.29
C VAL A 18 1.33 11.76 -7.04
N GLY A 19 0.85 12.94 -7.41
CA GLY A 19 -0.39 13.09 -8.16
C GLY A 19 -1.65 12.90 -7.32
N LEU A 20 -1.56 12.77 -5.99
CA LEU A 20 -2.70 12.84 -5.08
C LEU A 20 -2.93 14.29 -4.61
N SER A 21 -4.17 14.70 -4.38
CA SER A 21 -4.56 16.10 -4.15
C SER A 21 -3.80 16.76 -3.01
N HIS A 22 -3.61 16.04 -1.89
CA HIS A 22 -2.79 16.49 -0.75
C HIS A 22 -1.65 15.50 -0.47
N GLY A 23 -1.18 14.80 -1.51
CA GLY A 23 -0.13 13.81 -1.34
C GLY A 23 1.26 14.43 -1.25
N MET A 24 2.08 13.87 -0.38
CA MET A 24 3.49 14.25 -0.23
C MET A 24 4.33 13.04 0.19
N MET A 25 5.64 13.19 0.09
CA MET A 25 6.59 12.20 0.61
C MET A 25 6.50 12.10 2.15
N ALA A 26 6.98 10.99 2.71
CA ALA A 26 7.09 10.79 4.16
C ALA A 26 8.22 11.63 4.77
N VAL A 27 7.98 12.94 4.87
CA VAL A 27 8.88 13.93 5.47
C VAL A 27 8.13 14.78 6.51
N GLU A 28 8.82 15.67 7.22
CA GLU A 28 8.21 16.56 8.21
C GLU A 28 6.97 17.28 7.65
N GLY A 29 5.89 17.28 8.43
CA GLY A 29 4.58 17.82 8.01
C GLY A 29 3.65 16.81 7.32
N ALA A 30 4.13 15.61 6.96
CA ALA A 30 3.28 14.56 6.39
C ALA A 30 2.51 13.79 7.45
N VAL A 31 1.23 13.54 7.21
CA VAL A 31 0.42 12.63 8.01
C VAL A 31 0.77 11.18 7.69
N GLU A 32 1.28 10.45 8.68
CA GLU A 32 1.77 9.08 8.55
C GLU A 32 0.93 8.00 9.24
N ARG A 33 0.07 8.40 10.18
CA ARG A 33 -0.92 7.53 10.84
C ARG A 33 -2.26 8.22 10.94
N VAL A 34 -3.33 7.48 10.72
CA VAL A 34 -4.70 7.98 10.89
C VAL A 34 -5.56 6.93 11.59
N LYS A 35 -6.40 7.38 12.53
CA LYS A 35 -7.50 6.61 13.10
C LYS A 35 -8.78 7.40 12.96
N VAL A 36 -9.84 6.76 12.47
CA VAL A 36 -11.16 7.38 12.34
C VAL A 36 -12.16 6.56 13.13
N SER A 37 -12.77 7.21 14.12
CA SER A 37 -13.81 6.60 14.95
C SER A 37 -15.08 7.43 14.88
N ARG A 38 -16.09 7.02 15.63
CA ARG A 38 -17.30 7.83 15.82
C ARG A 38 -17.04 9.11 16.62
N GLU A 39 -15.97 9.13 17.41
CA GLU A 39 -15.62 10.22 18.31
C GLU A 39 -14.82 11.32 17.59
N GLY A 40 -14.17 10.99 16.48
CA GLY A 40 -13.42 11.96 15.69
C GLY A 40 -12.38 11.32 14.80
N VAL A 41 -11.39 12.15 14.46
CA VAL A 41 -10.23 11.74 13.66
C VAL A 41 -8.99 12.08 14.45
N GLU A 42 -8.13 11.09 14.63
CA GLU A 42 -6.81 11.23 15.22
C GLU A 42 -5.77 10.95 14.16
N TYR A 43 -4.69 11.71 14.15
CA TYR A 43 -3.61 11.50 13.19
C TYR A 43 -2.25 11.86 13.79
N ARG A 44 -1.18 11.31 13.21
CA ARG A 44 0.21 11.63 13.54
C ARG A 44 0.90 12.28 12.36
N VAL A 45 1.59 13.38 12.62
CA VAL A 45 2.41 14.11 11.65
C VAL A 45 3.88 13.79 11.92
N ILE A 46 4.65 13.48 10.88
CA ILE A 46 6.11 13.32 10.97
C ILE A 46 6.71 14.64 11.44
N GLY A 47 7.54 14.59 12.49
CA GLY A 47 8.09 15.79 13.15
C GLY A 47 7.12 16.51 14.08
N GLY A 48 5.85 16.06 14.16
CA GLY A 48 4.79 16.72 14.91
C GLY A 48 4.24 17.97 14.22
N GLY A 49 3.51 18.79 14.96
CA GLY A 49 2.93 20.03 14.43
C GLY A 49 1.71 19.83 13.54
N GLU A 50 1.55 20.73 12.58
CA GLU A 50 0.36 20.84 11.73
C GLU A 50 0.54 20.07 10.42
N PRO A 51 -0.50 19.39 9.92
CA PRO A 51 -0.40 18.61 8.69
C PRO A 51 -0.31 19.51 7.46
N GLN A 52 0.65 19.22 6.58
CA GLN A 52 0.82 19.87 5.28
C GLN A 52 0.34 18.99 4.12
N GLY A 53 0.20 17.69 4.37
CA GLY A 53 -0.24 16.71 3.40
C GLY A 53 -0.25 15.31 4.00
N ILE A 54 -0.47 14.31 3.16
CA ILE A 54 -0.65 12.90 3.54
C ILE A 54 0.41 12.08 2.79
N CYS A 55 1.19 11.28 3.50
CA CYS A 55 2.10 10.33 2.86
C CYS A 55 1.39 8.99 2.60
N GLY A 56 2.06 8.08 1.89
CA GLY A 56 1.45 6.82 1.50
C GLY A 56 0.83 6.03 2.65
N SER A 57 1.51 5.90 3.79
CA SER A 57 0.96 5.19 4.94
C SER A 57 -0.30 5.85 5.49
N GLY A 58 -0.33 7.19 5.57
CA GLY A 58 -1.51 7.95 5.97
C GLY A 58 -2.69 7.74 5.02
N TYR A 59 -2.44 7.60 3.72
CA TYR A 59 -3.47 7.26 2.74
C TYR A 59 -4.00 5.84 2.93
N ILE A 60 -3.14 4.86 3.19
CA ILE A 60 -3.59 3.48 3.46
C ILE A 60 -4.43 3.42 4.73
N ASP A 61 -3.99 4.08 5.80
CA ASP A 61 -4.75 4.20 7.04
C ASP A 61 -6.13 4.82 6.78
N LEU A 62 -6.19 5.94 6.05
CA LEU A 62 -7.46 6.56 5.69
C LEU A 62 -8.38 5.63 4.90
N LEU A 63 -7.86 4.94 3.88
CA LEU A 63 -8.66 3.99 3.11
C LEU A 63 -9.20 2.87 4.01
N ALA A 64 -8.36 2.27 4.85
CA ALA A 64 -8.73 1.19 5.77
C ALA A 64 -9.80 1.64 6.78
N GLU A 65 -9.56 2.78 7.45
CA GLU A 65 -10.46 3.31 8.46
C GLU A 65 -11.82 3.67 7.86
N LEU A 66 -11.85 4.33 6.68
CA LEU A 66 -13.10 4.70 6.02
C LEU A 66 -13.86 3.48 5.50
N LEU A 67 -13.18 2.40 5.08
CA LEU A 67 -13.81 1.12 4.76
C LEU A 67 -14.49 0.53 6.00
N ARG A 68 -13.78 0.46 7.13
CA ARG A 68 -14.30 -0.11 8.39
C ARG A 68 -15.54 0.62 8.91
N ILE A 69 -15.58 1.95 8.80
CA ILE A 69 -16.73 2.74 9.26
C ILE A 69 -17.81 2.95 8.19
N GLY A 70 -17.62 2.42 6.98
CA GLY A 70 -18.60 2.48 5.89
C GLY A 70 -18.72 3.85 5.19
N LEU A 71 -17.76 4.76 5.39
CA LEU A 71 -17.65 6.00 4.61
C LEU A 71 -16.95 5.80 3.26
N LEU A 72 -16.35 4.62 3.07
CA LEU A 72 -15.84 4.15 1.80
C LEU A 72 -16.39 2.74 1.54
N SER A 73 -16.92 2.50 0.34
CA SER A 73 -17.33 1.16 -0.08
C SER A 73 -16.16 0.38 -0.68
N GLU A 74 -16.26 -0.95 -0.75
CA GLU A 74 -15.28 -1.81 -1.44
C GLU A 74 -15.05 -1.39 -2.90
N SER A 75 -16.05 -0.79 -3.56
CA SER A 75 -15.90 -0.26 -4.92
C SER A 75 -14.98 0.97 -5.01
N GLY A 76 -14.52 1.50 -3.87
CA GLY A 76 -13.81 2.77 -3.75
C GLY A 76 -14.70 4.00 -3.86
N ARG A 77 -16.03 3.83 -3.85
CA ARG A 77 -16.96 4.96 -3.81
C ARG A 77 -17.10 5.48 -2.39
N MET A 78 -16.81 6.76 -2.19
CA MET A 78 -17.02 7.49 -0.96
C MET A 78 -18.52 7.71 -0.71
N VAL A 79 -18.93 7.58 0.54
CA VAL A 79 -20.32 7.69 1.00
C VAL A 79 -20.46 8.98 1.81
N ARG A 80 -21.55 9.73 1.62
CA ARG A 80 -21.81 10.93 2.40
C ARG A 80 -21.98 10.58 3.87
N GLY A 81 -21.40 11.38 4.74
CA GLY A 81 -21.44 11.19 6.19
C GLY A 81 -20.60 12.23 6.91
N PRO A 82 -20.30 12.02 8.21
CA PRO A 82 -19.47 12.93 8.99
C PRO A 82 -18.14 13.23 8.29
N ARG A 83 -17.77 14.52 8.25
CA ARG A 83 -16.55 15.04 7.61
C ARG A 83 -16.43 14.78 6.10
N VAL A 84 -17.45 14.22 5.45
CA VAL A 84 -17.50 14.08 3.99
C VAL A 84 -18.28 15.25 3.41
N ARG A 85 -17.61 16.06 2.60
CA ARG A 85 -18.23 17.17 1.86
C ARG A 85 -18.03 17.01 0.37
N GLU A 86 -18.70 17.88 -0.39
CA GLU A 86 -18.53 17.96 -1.84
C GLU A 86 -17.90 19.30 -2.19
N ARG A 87 -16.79 19.25 -2.93
CA ARG A 87 -16.07 20.41 -3.43
C ARG A 87 -15.91 20.24 -4.94
N GLU A 88 -16.41 21.20 -5.72
CA GLU A 88 -16.34 21.18 -7.20
C GLU A 88 -16.89 19.88 -7.84
N GLY A 89 -17.93 19.29 -7.23
CA GLY A 89 -18.53 18.04 -7.72
C GLY A 89 -17.79 16.76 -7.33
N VAL A 90 -16.74 16.86 -6.51
CA VAL A 90 -15.94 15.73 -6.01
C VAL A 90 -16.17 15.58 -4.51
N LEU A 91 -16.50 14.36 -4.07
CA LEU A 91 -16.56 14.07 -2.64
C LEU A 91 -15.15 13.99 -2.05
N GLU A 92 -14.99 14.55 -0.86
CA GLU A 92 -13.75 14.49 -0.09
C GLU A 92 -14.05 14.24 1.39
N PHE A 93 -13.21 13.43 2.03
CA PHE A 93 -13.19 13.26 3.48
C PHE A 93 -12.16 14.22 4.06
N VAL A 94 -12.62 15.15 4.88
CA VAL A 94 -11.78 16.20 5.47
C VAL A 94 -11.03 15.64 6.69
N LEU A 95 -9.73 15.41 6.52
CA LEU A 95 -8.82 14.98 7.58
C LEU A 95 -8.52 16.13 8.56
N ASP A 96 -8.32 17.33 8.03
CA ASP A 96 -8.11 18.54 8.82
C ASP A 96 -8.81 19.74 8.15
N GLU A 97 -9.77 20.34 8.85
CA GLU A 97 -10.58 21.44 8.31
C GLU A 97 -9.80 22.77 8.29
N GLU A 98 -8.98 23.02 9.30
CA GLU A 98 -8.23 24.26 9.44
C GLU A 98 -7.16 24.38 8.36
N ARG A 99 -6.50 23.26 8.05
CA ARG A 99 -5.47 23.16 7.01
C ARG A 99 -6.02 22.78 5.64
N GLY A 100 -7.29 22.39 5.57
CA GLY A 100 -7.93 21.94 4.34
C GLY A 100 -7.41 20.61 3.80
N VAL A 101 -6.71 19.81 4.62
CA VAL A 101 -6.15 18.52 4.21
C VAL A 101 -7.29 17.51 4.12
N ALA A 102 -7.43 16.89 2.94
CA ALA A 102 -8.52 15.97 2.66
C ALA A 102 -8.09 14.84 1.72
N LEU A 103 -8.73 13.68 1.88
CA LEU A 103 -8.72 12.59 0.92
C LEU A 103 -9.86 12.79 -0.07
N THR A 104 -9.56 12.94 -1.36
CA THR A 104 -10.60 13.09 -2.39
C THR A 104 -11.02 11.76 -2.99
N GLN A 105 -12.22 11.71 -3.56
CA GLN A 105 -12.68 10.56 -4.34
C GLN A 105 -11.74 10.25 -5.52
N LEU A 106 -11.09 11.25 -6.11
CA LEU A 106 -10.13 11.05 -7.21
C LEU A 106 -8.84 10.39 -6.72
N ASP A 107 -8.38 10.75 -5.52
CA ASP A 107 -7.22 10.11 -4.88
C ASP A 107 -7.49 8.63 -4.62
N VAL A 108 -8.69 8.32 -4.10
CA VAL A 108 -9.13 6.92 -3.93
C VAL A 108 -9.04 6.14 -5.24
N ARG A 109 -9.45 6.74 -6.38
CA ARG A 109 -9.36 6.06 -7.69
C ARG A 109 -7.92 5.78 -8.12
N LYS A 110 -7.00 6.70 -7.84
CA LYS A 110 -5.57 6.51 -8.14
C LYS A 110 -4.96 5.42 -7.26
N LEU A 111 -5.25 5.44 -5.97
CA LEU A 111 -4.79 4.43 -5.02
C LEU A 111 -5.36 3.03 -5.34
N GLN A 112 -6.63 2.94 -5.78
CA GLN A 112 -7.22 1.68 -6.22
C GLN A 112 -6.44 1.03 -7.37
N LEU A 113 -5.97 1.83 -8.33
CA LEU A 113 -5.19 1.30 -9.46
C LEU A 113 -3.85 0.72 -8.98
N ALA A 114 -3.18 1.43 -8.07
CA ALA A 114 -1.92 0.99 -7.49
C ALA A 114 -2.08 -0.31 -6.67
N ILE A 115 -3.07 -0.33 -5.78
CA ILE A 115 -3.40 -1.50 -4.94
C ILE A 115 -3.78 -2.70 -5.81
N ALA A 116 -4.63 -2.51 -6.83
CA ALA A 116 -5.04 -3.58 -7.74
C ALA A 116 -3.86 -4.18 -8.51
N ALA A 117 -2.92 -3.34 -8.96
CA ALA A 117 -1.74 -3.79 -9.71
C ALA A 117 -0.83 -4.67 -8.85
N VAL A 118 -0.59 -4.27 -7.59
CA VAL A 118 0.20 -5.04 -6.62
C VAL A 118 -0.52 -6.36 -6.30
N LYS A 119 -1.78 -6.28 -5.85
CA LYS A 119 -2.62 -7.45 -5.51
C LYS A 119 -2.70 -8.47 -6.64
N MET A 120 -2.93 -8.03 -7.88
CA MET A 120 -3.01 -8.91 -9.03
C MET A 120 -1.69 -9.66 -9.26
N THR A 121 -0.57 -8.98 -9.07
CA THR A 121 0.77 -9.55 -9.26
C THR A 121 1.07 -10.58 -8.19
N GLU A 122 0.81 -10.26 -6.93
CA GLU A 122 1.00 -11.19 -5.81
C GLU A 122 0.16 -12.46 -5.99
N LYS A 123 -1.13 -12.32 -6.31
CA LYS A 123 -2.01 -13.46 -6.58
C LYS A 123 -1.58 -14.28 -7.81
N TYR A 124 -0.93 -13.66 -8.79
CA TYR A 124 -0.41 -14.37 -9.95
C TYR A 124 0.82 -15.21 -9.58
N LEU A 125 1.76 -14.63 -8.82
CA LEU A 125 2.96 -15.34 -8.36
C LEU A 125 2.60 -16.52 -7.46
N LEU A 126 1.67 -16.34 -6.51
CA LEU A 126 1.16 -17.42 -5.66
C LEU A 126 0.55 -18.56 -6.48
N ARG A 127 -0.28 -18.23 -7.49
CA ARG A 127 -0.85 -19.21 -8.42
C ARG A 127 0.20 -19.96 -9.24
N LEU A 128 1.23 -19.26 -9.71
CA LEU A 128 2.30 -19.87 -10.50
C LEU A 128 3.15 -20.86 -9.68
N LEU A 129 3.30 -20.60 -8.37
CA LEU A 129 3.96 -21.49 -7.43
C LEU A 129 3.03 -22.56 -6.85
N ASN A 130 1.71 -22.47 -7.10
CA ASN A 130 0.70 -23.30 -6.47
C ASN A 130 0.82 -23.27 -4.93
N VAL A 131 1.00 -22.05 -4.39
CA VAL A 131 1.11 -21.77 -2.96
C VAL A 131 -0.14 -21.01 -2.51
N ASP A 132 -0.76 -21.50 -1.45
CA ASP A 132 -1.86 -20.83 -0.79
C ASP A 132 -1.34 -19.70 0.12
N VAL A 133 -2.12 -18.62 0.28
CA VAL A 133 -1.74 -17.50 1.17
C VAL A 133 -1.49 -17.97 2.60
N ARG A 134 -2.19 -19.01 3.06
CA ARG A 134 -2.04 -19.60 4.41
C ARG A 134 -0.73 -20.37 4.58
N GLU A 135 -0.05 -20.71 3.49
CA GLU A 135 1.25 -21.38 3.50
C GLU A 135 2.42 -20.37 3.54
N LEU A 136 2.14 -19.07 3.48
CA LEU A 136 3.17 -18.05 3.61
C LEU A 136 3.75 -18.04 5.02
N GLU A 137 5.07 -18.22 5.11
CA GLU A 137 5.81 -18.16 6.38
C GLU A 137 6.22 -16.72 6.74
N THR A 138 6.42 -15.84 5.75
CA THR A 138 6.81 -14.45 5.96
C THR A 138 6.43 -13.60 4.75
N VAL A 139 6.04 -12.35 5.00
CA VAL A 139 5.80 -11.31 3.99
C VAL A 139 6.75 -10.14 4.26
N ILE A 140 7.80 -10.04 3.47
CA ILE A 140 8.80 -8.98 3.61
C ILE A 140 8.41 -7.80 2.71
N VAL A 141 8.21 -6.64 3.31
CA VAL A 141 7.86 -5.40 2.60
C VAL A 141 9.05 -4.43 2.65
N ALA A 142 9.51 -4.02 1.48
CA ALA A 142 10.60 -3.08 1.30
C ALA A 142 10.13 -1.77 0.63
N GLY A 143 10.92 -0.72 0.79
CA GLY A 143 10.67 0.63 0.26
C GLY A 143 10.30 1.62 1.36
N ASP A 144 10.56 2.91 1.09
CA ASP A 144 10.36 4.00 2.06
C ASP A 144 8.87 4.16 2.47
N PHE A 145 7.95 3.70 1.61
CA PHE A 145 6.53 3.58 1.91
C PHE A 145 6.23 2.57 3.04
N GLY A 146 6.96 1.45 3.07
CA GLY A 146 6.68 0.33 3.97
C GLY A 146 7.06 0.60 5.43
N TYR A 147 8.08 1.43 5.68
CA TYR A 147 8.63 1.63 7.04
C TYR A 147 7.59 2.15 8.05
N HIS A 148 6.64 2.94 7.57
CA HIS A 148 5.52 3.45 8.35
C HIS A 148 4.20 2.79 7.94
N LEU A 149 4.15 1.63 7.31
CA LEU A 149 2.86 1.02 6.99
C LEU A 149 2.30 0.25 8.21
N ASP A 150 0.99 0.28 8.43
CA ASP A 150 0.32 -0.63 9.37
C ASP A 150 -0.10 -1.90 8.61
N PRO A 151 0.40 -3.10 8.98
CA PRO A 151 0.06 -4.35 8.29
C PRO A 151 -1.44 -4.62 8.23
N SER A 152 -2.15 -4.35 9.32
CA SER A 152 -3.59 -4.56 9.42
C SER A 152 -4.33 -3.71 8.42
N ASN A 153 -3.96 -2.44 8.30
CA ASN A 153 -4.56 -1.51 7.35
C ASN A 153 -4.19 -1.85 5.90
N ALA A 154 -2.96 -2.26 5.65
CA ALA A 154 -2.52 -2.71 4.33
C ALA A 154 -3.29 -3.97 3.88
N MET A 155 -3.56 -4.91 4.78
CA MET A 155 -4.41 -6.07 4.50
C MET A 155 -5.89 -5.68 4.34
N GLU A 156 -6.38 -4.73 5.14
CA GLU A 156 -7.76 -4.22 5.09
C GLU A 156 -8.10 -3.54 3.77
N VAL A 157 -7.16 -2.82 3.15
CA VAL A 157 -7.37 -2.25 1.80
C VAL A 157 -7.12 -3.28 0.69
N GLY A 158 -6.50 -4.41 1.04
CA GLY A 158 -6.06 -5.44 0.11
C GLY A 158 -4.81 -5.02 -0.66
N LEU A 159 -3.88 -4.31 -0.04
CA LEU A 159 -2.54 -4.13 -0.58
C LEU A 159 -1.67 -5.36 -0.31
N LEU A 160 -1.77 -5.92 0.91
CA LEU A 160 -1.09 -7.13 1.34
C LEU A 160 -2.06 -8.31 1.45
N PRO A 161 -1.58 -9.56 1.32
CA PRO A 161 -2.39 -10.75 1.51
C PRO A 161 -2.83 -10.86 2.96
N LYS A 162 -4.03 -11.43 3.19
CA LYS A 162 -4.55 -11.65 4.55
C LYS A 162 -3.78 -12.79 5.24
N VAL A 163 -2.75 -12.42 5.99
CA VAL A 163 -1.91 -13.30 6.82
C VAL A 163 -2.00 -12.87 8.28
N ASN A 164 -1.35 -13.63 9.19
CA ASN A 164 -1.13 -13.11 10.54
C ASN A 164 -0.17 -11.92 10.46
N GLU A 165 -0.49 -10.82 11.17
CA GLU A 165 0.32 -9.60 11.23
C GLU A 165 1.76 -9.88 11.66
N ASP A 166 1.97 -10.87 12.53
CA ASP A 166 3.31 -11.28 13.00
C ASP A 166 4.21 -11.83 11.89
N LEU A 167 3.67 -12.16 10.71
CA LEU A 167 4.43 -12.64 9.55
C LEU A 167 4.89 -11.50 8.64
N VAL A 168 4.45 -10.26 8.89
CA VAL A 168 4.76 -9.11 8.04
C VAL A 168 5.96 -8.36 8.61
N GLU A 169 7.04 -8.28 7.82
CA GLU A 169 8.27 -7.61 8.22
C GLU A 169 8.58 -6.42 7.29
N PHE A 170 8.81 -5.24 7.88
CA PHE A 170 9.25 -4.07 7.13
C PHE A 170 10.75 -3.89 7.26
N ILE A 171 11.46 -3.96 6.13
CA ILE A 171 12.93 -3.86 6.10
C ILE A 171 13.44 -2.49 5.64
N GLY A 172 12.55 -1.52 5.42
CA GLY A 172 12.90 -0.22 4.89
C GLY A 172 13.47 -0.31 3.46
N ASN A 173 14.49 0.49 3.15
CA ASN A 173 15.06 0.54 1.81
C ASN A 173 16.02 -0.64 1.53
N GLY A 174 15.44 -1.79 1.18
CA GLY A 174 16.20 -3.01 0.88
C GLY A 174 17.20 -2.87 -0.27
N SER A 175 16.97 -1.95 -1.22
CA SER A 175 17.93 -1.69 -2.30
C SER A 175 19.20 -1.01 -1.79
N LEU A 176 19.07 -0.01 -0.91
CA LEU A 176 20.22 0.70 -0.36
C LEU A 176 21.02 -0.21 0.56
N THR A 177 20.36 -0.89 1.50
CA THR A 177 21.01 -1.85 2.40
C THR A 177 21.67 -2.99 1.63
N GLY A 178 21.01 -3.53 0.60
CA GLY A 178 21.59 -4.55 -0.27
C GLY A 178 22.84 -4.07 -1.01
N ALA A 179 22.86 -2.83 -1.49
CA ALA A 179 24.03 -2.24 -2.14
C ALA A 179 25.22 -2.08 -1.16
N GLU A 180 24.95 -1.64 0.07
CA GLU A 180 25.97 -1.58 1.13
C GLU A 180 26.57 -2.96 1.42
N MET A 181 25.72 -3.97 1.61
CA MET A 181 26.15 -5.36 1.83
C MET A 181 27.02 -5.86 0.66
N PHE A 182 26.59 -5.63 -0.57
CA PHE A 182 27.29 -6.03 -1.79
C PHE A 182 28.68 -5.37 -1.92
N MET A 183 28.81 -4.11 -1.50
CA MET A 183 30.08 -3.39 -1.52
C MET A 183 31.04 -3.86 -0.43
N LEU A 184 30.53 -4.14 0.77
CA LEU A 184 31.34 -4.35 1.98
C LEU A 184 31.68 -5.83 2.26
N SER A 185 30.89 -6.78 1.79
CA SER A 185 31.13 -8.22 2.00
C SER A 185 31.27 -8.95 0.66
N ARG A 186 32.34 -9.76 0.56
CA ARG A 186 32.55 -10.63 -0.60
C ARG A 186 31.51 -11.75 -0.62
N GLU A 187 31.20 -12.31 0.54
CA GLU A 187 30.22 -13.38 0.71
C GLU A 187 28.82 -12.91 0.31
N ALA A 188 28.40 -11.73 0.77
CA ALA A 188 27.11 -11.14 0.39
C ALA A 188 27.03 -10.83 -1.12
N ARG A 189 28.15 -10.39 -1.72
CA ARG A 189 28.25 -10.17 -3.16
C ARG A 189 28.06 -11.46 -3.95
N GLU A 190 28.75 -12.53 -3.55
CA GLU A 190 28.63 -13.84 -4.20
C GLU A 190 27.22 -14.42 -4.05
N GLU A 191 26.60 -14.26 -2.88
CA GLU A 191 25.20 -14.64 -2.65
C GLU A 191 24.24 -13.85 -3.56
N ALA A 192 24.37 -12.52 -3.63
CA ALA A 192 23.51 -11.69 -4.47
C ALA A 192 23.58 -12.07 -5.96
N LEU A 193 24.79 -12.38 -6.47
CA LEU A 193 24.97 -12.85 -7.84
C LEU A 193 24.31 -14.22 -8.06
N ARG A 194 24.45 -15.16 -7.11
CA ARG A 194 23.78 -16.46 -7.19
C ARG A 194 22.26 -16.34 -7.15
N LEU A 195 21.72 -15.47 -6.30
CA LEU A 195 20.28 -15.22 -6.23
C LEU A 195 19.77 -14.59 -7.53
N ALA A 196 20.53 -13.66 -8.13
CA ALA A 196 20.17 -13.07 -9.41
C ALA A 196 20.14 -14.10 -10.55
N GLU A 197 21.07 -15.06 -10.57
CA GLU A 197 21.07 -16.16 -11.54
C GLU A 197 19.93 -17.17 -11.31
N ALA A 198 19.55 -17.41 -10.05
CA ALA A 198 18.48 -18.35 -9.70
C ALA A 198 17.06 -17.77 -9.83
N CYS A 199 16.93 -16.45 -9.89
CA CYS A 199 15.63 -15.77 -9.94
C CYS A 199 15.02 -15.83 -11.35
N GLU A 200 13.88 -16.48 -11.48
CA GLU A 200 13.08 -16.52 -12.70
C GLU A 200 12.17 -15.28 -12.77
N VAL A 201 12.43 -14.37 -13.71
CA VAL A 201 11.58 -13.20 -13.95
C VAL A 201 10.42 -13.60 -14.85
N VAL A 202 9.19 -13.42 -14.36
CA VAL A 202 7.96 -13.81 -15.07
C VAL A 202 7.14 -12.59 -15.48
N GLU A 203 6.49 -12.68 -16.63
CA GLU A 203 5.58 -11.63 -17.11
C GLU A 203 4.17 -11.88 -16.54
N VAL A 204 3.60 -10.86 -15.88
CA VAL A 204 2.24 -10.93 -15.35
C VAL A 204 1.24 -10.66 -16.47
N PRO A 205 0.31 -11.59 -16.77
CA PRO A 205 -0.68 -11.41 -17.82
C PRO A 205 -1.58 -10.21 -17.55
N ARG A 206 -1.67 -9.30 -18.52
CA ARG A 206 -2.56 -8.14 -18.44
C ARG A 206 -3.95 -8.52 -18.96
N HIS A 207 -4.76 -9.09 -18.08
CA HIS A 207 -6.16 -9.38 -18.38
C HIS A 207 -7.08 -8.33 -17.77
N ASN A 208 -7.73 -7.52 -18.61
CA ASN A 208 -8.60 -6.43 -18.16
C ASN A 208 -9.68 -6.88 -17.17
N LYS A 209 -10.24 -8.09 -17.33
CA LYS A 209 -11.27 -8.61 -16.41
C LYS A 209 -10.71 -8.89 -15.02
N ALA A 210 -9.58 -9.60 -14.93
CA ALA A 210 -8.94 -9.90 -13.65
C ALA A 210 -8.51 -8.60 -12.94
N PHE A 211 -7.93 -7.65 -13.68
CA PHE A 211 -7.56 -6.36 -13.10
C PHE A 211 -8.77 -5.58 -12.54
N ILE A 212 -9.90 -5.57 -13.26
CA ILE A 212 -11.13 -4.91 -12.80
C ILE A 212 -11.65 -5.51 -11.49
N GLU A 213 -11.54 -6.83 -11.32
CA GLU A 213 -11.93 -7.50 -10.08
C GLU A 213 -11.06 -7.06 -8.90
N GLU A 214 -9.76 -6.89 -9.13
CA GLU A 214 -8.81 -6.46 -8.09
C GLU A 214 -8.90 -4.97 -7.71
N LEU A 215 -9.64 -4.15 -8.46
CA LEU A 215 -9.97 -2.77 -8.08
C LEU A 215 -10.81 -2.67 -6.81
N LYS A 216 -11.49 -3.75 -6.42
CA LYS A 216 -12.22 -3.77 -5.15
C LYS A 216 -11.25 -3.74 -3.97
N LEU A 217 -11.45 -2.78 -3.08
CA LEU A 217 -10.71 -2.68 -1.83
C LEU A 217 -11.17 -3.77 -0.85
N GLY A 218 -10.25 -4.20 0.03
CA GLY A 218 -10.44 -5.16 1.12
C GLY A 218 -10.75 -6.61 0.76
N GLN A 219 -11.03 -6.87 -0.51
CA GLN A 219 -11.20 -8.21 -1.03
C GLN A 219 -9.84 -8.79 -1.42
N TRP A 220 -9.29 -9.65 -0.55
CA TRP A 220 -8.27 -10.63 -0.89
C TRP A 220 -8.94 -12.00 -1.07
N ARG A 221 -9.83 -12.11 -2.05
CA ARG A 221 -10.48 -13.39 -2.34
C ARG A 221 -9.46 -14.32 -2.97
N GLU A 222 -9.31 -15.50 -2.38
CA GLU A 222 -8.73 -16.66 -3.06
C GLU A 222 -9.55 -16.91 -4.34
N PRO A 223 -8.89 -17.28 -5.46
CA PRO A 223 -9.57 -17.55 -6.73
C PRO A 223 -10.64 -18.65 -6.63
#